data_AF-A0A8B6GTL1-F1
#
_entry.id   AF-A0A8B6GTL1-F1
#
_cell.length_a   1.000
_cell.length_b   1.000
_cell.length_c   1.000
_cell.angle_alpha   90.00
_cell.angle_beta   90.00
_cell.angle_gamma   90.00
#
_symmetry.space_group_name_H-M   'P 1'
#
loop_
_entity.id
_entity.type
_entity.pdbx_description
1 polymer ?
#
loop_
_entity_poly.entity_id
_entity_poly.type
_entity_poly.pdbx_seq_one_letter_code
_entity_poly.pdbx_strand_id
1 'polypeptide(L)'
;NQPDFNVQAYSNQYILLQFARLVKIYRMLGNYTNSVIQTCVRDGIPAQRPLVLHYQNDPVAVNAKYQYMYGSDLLIAPVIQANVTSQKVYLPQGEWVFLWNTSTQTAGNKYITVPAPIGQPPVFYQKTSPYSATFNAVSKIPLVPPPPTTNQPSTKAP
;
A
#
# COMPACT_ATOMS: atom_id res chain seq x y z
N ASN A 1 8.20 1.25 23.85
CA ASN A 1 9.07 0.24 24.51
C ASN A 1 8.39 -0.45 25.71
N GLN A 2 7.08 -0.29 25.93
CA GLN A 2 6.36 -0.91 27.04
C GLN A 2 5.27 -1.85 26.50
N PRO A 3 5.53 -3.16 26.34
CA PRO A 3 4.62 -4.07 25.63
C PRO A 3 3.20 -4.11 26.20
N ASP A 4 3.06 -4.11 27.53
CA ASP A 4 1.78 -4.23 28.22
C ASP A 4 0.85 -3.02 28.02
N PHE A 5 1.43 -1.86 27.67
CA PHE A 5 0.70 -0.62 27.42
C PHE A 5 0.48 -0.34 25.93
N ASN A 6 0.96 -1.21 25.03
CA ASN A 6 0.85 -1.03 23.59
C ASN A 6 0.02 -2.16 22.96
N VAL A 7 -0.81 -1.82 21.98
CA VAL A 7 -1.54 -2.80 21.19
C VAL A 7 -0.56 -3.67 20.41
N GLN A 8 -0.71 -4.99 20.55
CA GLN A 8 0.07 -6.01 19.87
C GLN A 8 -0.73 -6.58 18.69
N ALA A 9 -0.04 -7.21 17.74
CA ALA A 9 -0.69 -7.86 16.58
C ALA A 9 -1.72 -8.94 16.99
N TYR A 10 -1.56 -9.52 18.17
CA TYR A 10 -2.44 -10.54 18.75
C TYR A 10 -3.39 -9.99 19.83
N SER A 11 -3.48 -8.67 20.01
CA SER A 11 -4.32 -8.08 21.07
C SER A 11 -5.81 -8.31 20.89
N ASN A 12 -6.30 -8.49 19.66
CA ASN A 12 -7.66 -8.92 19.40
C ASN A 12 -7.78 -9.63 18.04
N GLN A 13 -8.89 -10.33 17.84
CA GLN A 13 -9.14 -11.14 16.65
C GLN A 13 -9.16 -10.30 15.36
N TYR A 14 -9.70 -9.08 15.38
CA TYR A 14 -9.75 -8.22 14.19
C TYR A 14 -8.32 -7.84 13.73
N ILE A 15 -7.48 -7.37 14.65
CA ILE A 15 -6.08 -7.02 14.34
C ILE A 15 -5.30 -8.24 13.86
N LEU A 16 -5.47 -9.39 14.52
CA LEU A 16 -4.79 -10.63 14.15
C LEU A 16 -5.17 -11.08 12.73
N LEU A 17 -6.45 -11.05 12.39
CA LEU A 17 -6.93 -11.42 11.05
C LEU A 17 -6.47 -10.41 9.98
N GLN A 18 -6.47 -9.10 10.29
CA GLN A 18 -5.91 -8.10 9.40
C GLN A 18 -4.41 -8.33 9.15
N PHE A 19 -3.65 -8.60 10.22
CA PHE A 19 -2.23 -8.92 10.11
C PHE A 19 -2.00 -10.17 9.26
N ALA A 20 -2.73 -11.25 9.50
CA ALA A 20 -2.64 -12.49 8.72
C ALA A 20 -2.94 -12.25 7.22
N ARG A 21 -3.95 -11.41 6.92
CA ARG A 21 -4.27 -11.00 5.55
C ARG A 21 -3.11 -10.24 4.89
N LEU A 22 -2.50 -9.29 5.60
CA LEU A 22 -1.35 -8.52 5.09
C LEU A 22 -0.12 -9.41 4.86
N VAL A 23 0.14 -10.37 5.76
CA VAL A 23 1.21 -11.37 5.58
C VAL A 23 0.94 -12.25 4.35
N LYS A 24 -0.31 -12.65 4.10
CA LYS A 24 -0.68 -13.39 2.89
C LYS A 24 -0.38 -12.58 1.62
N ILE A 25 -0.72 -11.30 1.60
CA ILE A 25 -0.39 -10.38 0.50
C ILE A 25 1.12 -10.30 0.29
N TYR A 26 1.88 -10.08 1.37
CA TYR A 26 3.34 -10.04 1.33
C TYR A 26 3.93 -11.31 0.70
N ARG A 27 3.45 -12.49 1.11
CA ARG A 27 3.90 -13.77 0.53
C ARG A 27 3.54 -13.92 -0.95
N MET A 28 2.34 -13.49 -1.36
CA MET A 28 1.93 -13.53 -2.76
C MET A 28 2.78 -12.63 -3.66
N LEU A 29 3.30 -11.53 -3.12
CA LEU A 29 4.24 -10.64 -3.81
C LEU A 29 5.69 -11.17 -3.81
N GLY A 30 5.96 -12.38 -3.30
CA GLY A 30 7.31 -12.92 -3.14
C GLY A 30 8.12 -12.97 -4.44
N ASN A 31 7.53 -13.40 -5.55
CA ASN A 31 8.23 -13.45 -6.85
C ASN A 31 8.62 -12.04 -7.36
N TYR A 32 7.73 -11.07 -7.19
CA TYR A 32 8.02 -9.67 -7.52
C TYR A 32 9.08 -9.09 -6.59
N THR A 33 8.95 -9.33 -5.29
CA THR A 33 9.93 -8.90 -4.28
C THR A 33 11.31 -9.45 -4.60
N ASN A 34 11.41 -10.73 -4.95
CA ASN A 34 12.68 -11.35 -5.34
C ASN A 34 13.30 -10.66 -6.57
N SER A 35 12.53 -10.35 -7.61
CA SER A 35 13.08 -9.65 -8.78
C SER A 35 13.53 -8.22 -8.47
N VAL A 36 12.83 -7.52 -7.59
CA VAL A 36 13.25 -6.22 -7.06
C VAL A 36 14.59 -6.35 -6.33
N ILE A 37 14.72 -7.32 -5.43
CA ILE A 37 15.96 -7.56 -4.68
C ILE A 37 17.12 -7.97 -5.61
N GLN A 38 16.88 -8.78 -6.63
CA GLN A 38 17.92 -9.11 -7.62
C GLN A 38 18.45 -7.86 -8.34
N THR A 39 17.56 -6.93 -8.67
CA THR A 39 17.96 -5.62 -9.20
C THR A 39 18.79 -4.83 -8.19
N CYS A 40 18.43 -4.85 -6.90
CA CYS A 40 19.21 -4.21 -5.85
C CYS A 40 20.64 -4.77 -5.76
N VAL A 41 20.79 -6.09 -5.79
CA VAL A 41 22.08 -6.77 -5.68
C VAL A 41 22.94 -6.51 -6.92
N ARG A 42 22.35 -6.58 -8.12
CA ARG A 42 23.07 -6.44 -9.37
C ARG A 42 23.49 -4.99 -9.67
N ASP A 43 22.58 -4.04 -9.45
CA ASP A 43 22.72 -2.67 -9.96
C ASP A 43 22.84 -1.62 -8.85
N GLY A 44 22.70 -2.00 -7.57
CA GLY A 44 22.70 -1.07 -6.44
C GLY A 44 21.43 -0.20 -6.34
N ILE A 45 20.42 -0.43 -7.18
CA ILE A 45 19.17 0.35 -7.18
C ILE A 45 18.31 -0.11 -6.00
N PRO A 46 17.89 0.77 -5.07
CA PRO A 46 17.17 0.35 -3.87
C PRO A 46 15.79 -0.25 -4.18
N ALA A 47 15.26 -1.05 -3.24
CA ALA A 47 13.93 -1.66 -3.39
C ALA A 47 12.81 -0.62 -3.28
N GLN A 48 12.90 0.26 -2.28
CA GLN A 48 12.06 1.45 -2.17
C GLN A 48 12.79 2.62 -2.83
N ARG A 49 12.16 3.24 -3.83
CA ARG A 49 12.77 4.21 -4.72
C ARG A 49 11.98 5.52 -4.65
N PRO A 50 12.65 6.67 -4.49
CA PRO A 50 11.97 7.95 -4.65
C PRO A 50 11.48 8.08 -6.09
N LEU A 51 10.35 8.76 -6.32
CA LEU A 51 9.78 8.89 -7.66
C LEU A 51 10.75 9.53 -8.66
N VAL A 52 11.56 10.50 -8.20
CA VAL A 52 12.59 11.16 -9.01
C VAL A 52 13.56 10.20 -9.69
N LEU A 53 13.79 9.01 -9.12
CA LEU A 53 14.66 8.00 -9.73
C LEU A 53 14.16 7.58 -11.13
N HIS A 54 12.84 7.54 -11.30
CA HIS A 54 12.18 7.13 -12.55
C HIS A 54 11.66 8.31 -13.38
N TYR A 55 11.39 9.45 -12.73
CA TYR A 55 10.69 10.60 -13.32
C TYR A 55 11.45 11.90 -13.05
N GLN A 56 12.69 12.00 -13.55
CA GLN A 56 13.61 13.10 -13.23
C GLN A 56 13.12 14.47 -13.72
N ASN A 57 12.35 14.50 -14.81
CA ASN A 57 11.83 15.74 -15.41
C ASN A 57 10.46 16.16 -14.85
N ASP A 58 9.92 15.41 -13.91
CA ASP A 58 8.61 15.67 -13.31
C ASP A 58 8.80 16.41 -11.97
N PRO A 59 8.45 17.71 -11.91
CA PRO A 59 8.68 18.53 -10.71
C PRO A 59 7.88 18.04 -9.50
N VAL A 60 6.77 17.33 -9.70
CA VAL A 60 6.00 16.76 -8.60
C VAL A 60 6.69 15.51 -8.06
N ALA A 61 7.17 14.64 -8.95
CA ALA A 61 7.95 13.46 -8.60
C ALA A 61 9.25 13.80 -7.86
N VAL A 62 9.94 14.87 -8.28
CA VAL A 62 11.16 15.39 -7.63
C VAL A 62 10.91 15.77 -6.17
N ASN A 63 9.74 16.33 -5.86
CA ASN A 63 9.38 16.82 -4.53
C ASN A 63 8.53 15.83 -3.71
N ALA A 64 8.26 14.63 -4.23
CA ALA A 64 7.43 13.64 -3.57
C ALA A 64 8.15 13.03 -2.35
N LYS A 65 7.55 13.19 -1.16
CA LYS A 65 8.13 12.73 0.13
C LYS A 65 7.45 11.51 0.74
N TYR A 66 6.13 11.40 0.57
CA TYR A 66 5.30 10.41 1.27
C TYR A 66 4.73 9.33 0.35
N GLN A 67 5.26 9.22 -0.86
CA GLN A 67 4.99 8.15 -1.80
C GLN A 67 6.28 7.70 -2.44
N TYR A 68 6.37 6.41 -2.76
CA TYR A 68 7.56 5.80 -3.30
C TYR A 68 7.20 4.72 -4.31
N MET A 69 8.16 4.39 -5.18
CA MET A 69 8.09 3.22 -6.02
C MET A 69 8.68 2.03 -5.25
N TYR A 70 7.99 0.90 -5.19
CA TYR A 70 8.56 -0.36 -4.72
C TYR A 70 8.91 -1.20 -5.94
N GLY A 71 10.20 -1.34 -6.24
CA GLY A 71 10.65 -1.77 -7.56
C GLY A 71 10.28 -0.74 -8.63
N SER A 72 10.15 -1.18 -9.89
CA SER A 72 9.73 -0.32 -11.00
C SER A 72 8.22 -0.27 -11.19
N ASP A 73 7.48 -1.23 -10.62
CA ASP A 73 6.12 -1.52 -11.08
C ASP A 73 5.05 -1.10 -10.09
N LEU A 74 5.38 -0.94 -8.80
CA LEU A 74 4.41 -0.56 -7.76
C LEU A 74 4.66 0.87 -7.26
N LEU A 75 3.63 1.71 -7.27
CA LEU A 75 3.59 2.98 -6.58
C LEU A 75 2.80 2.83 -5.28
N ILE A 76 3.38 3.25 -4.16
CA ILE A 76 2.80 3.12 -2.82
C ILE A 76 2.76 4.50 -2.16
N ALA A 77 1.58 4.89 -1.67
CA ALA A 77 1.37 6.11 -0.89
C ALA A 77 0.72 5.76 0.45
N PRO A 78 1.50 5.44 1.50
CA PRO A 78 0.96 5.04 2.80
C PRO A 78 0.10 6.12 3.46
N VAL A 79 -0.95 5.69 4.18
CA VAL A 79 -1.73 6.56 5.07
C VAL A 79 -0.96 6.73 6.38
N ILE A 80 -0.56 7.96 6.69
CA ILE A 80 0.26 8.28 7.89
C ILE A 80 -0.48 9.15 8.92
N GLN A 81 -1.74 9.49 8.66
CA GLN A 81 -2.60 10.27 9.56
C GLN A 81 -3.74 9.41 10.08
N ALA A 82 -4.11 9.61 11.34
CA ALA A 82 -5.22 8.87 11.96
C ALA A 82 -6.56 9.25 11.32
N ASN A 83 -7.51 8.31 11.34
CA ASN A 83 -8.90 8.50 10.88
C ASN A 83 -9.07 8.91 9.40
N VAL A 84 -8.05 8.70 8.57
CA VAL A 84 -8.13 8.93 7.12
C VAL A 84 -8.79 7.75 6.42
N THR A 85 -9.82 8.03 5.62
CA THR A 85 -10.56 7.02 4.82
C THR A 85 -10.36 7.18 3.31
N SER A 86 -9.73 8.27 2.87
CA SER A 86 -9.33 8.51 1.48
C SER A 86 -8.04 9.35 1.44
N GLN A 87 -7.22 9.16 0.41
CA GLN A 87 -5.94 9.84 0.30
C GLN A 87 -5.75 10.41 -1.10
N LYS A 88 -5.20 11.64 -1.15
CA LYS A 88 -4.74 12.27 -2.39
C LYS A 88 -3.37 11.71 -2.75
N VAL A 89 -3.24 11.15 -3.95
CA VAL A 89 -2.03 10.49 -4.45
C VAL A 89 -1.65 11.10 -5.79
N TYR A 90 -0.36 11.35 -6.00
CA TYR A 90 0.17 11.73 -7.30
C TYR A 90 0.53 10.49 -8.11
N LEU A 91 0.08 10.41 -9.35
CA LEU A 91 0.52 9.41 -10.31
C LEU A 91 1.43 10.08 -11.34
N PRO A 92 2.72 9.69 -11.44
CA PRO A 92 3.62 10.20 -12.47
C PRO A 92 3.28 9.60 -13.84
N GLN A 93 3.97 10.02 -14.91
CA GLN A 93 3.73 9.55 -16.27
C GLN A 93 3.61 8.02 -16.36
N GLY A 94 2.55 7.54 -17.02
CA GLY A 94 2.28 6.13 -17.22
C GLY A 94 0.79 5.79 -17.14
N GLU A 95 0.46 4.51 -17.27
CA GLU A 95 -0.89 3.98 -17.06
C GLU A 95 -0.90 3.14 -15.79
N TRP A 96 -1.71 3.57 -14.81
CA TRP A 96 -1.72 2.99 -13.48
C TRP A 96 -3.02 2.26 -13.22
N VAL A 97 -2.94 1.13 -12.54
CA VAL A 97 -4.09 0.36 -12.10
C VAL A 97 -4.12 0.33 -10.59
N PHE A 98 -5.26 0.68 -10.00
CA PHE A 98 -5.43 0.63 -8.56
C PHE A 98 -5.50 -0.82 -8.07
N LEU A 99 -4.62 -1.20 -7.14
CA LEU A 99 -4.45 -2.59 -6.73
C LEU A 99 -5.74 -3.22 -6.20
N TRP A 100 -6.55 -2.46 -5.48
CA TRP A 100 -7.77 -2.96 -4.81
C TRP A 100 -9.01 -2.90 -5.68
N ASN A 101 -8.96 -2.17 -6.80
CA ASN A 101 -10.02 -2.17 -7.81
C ASN A 101 -9.39 -2.06 -9.20
N THR A 102 -9.19 -3.21 -9.84
CA THR A 102 -8.48 -3.31 -11.13
C THR A 102 -9.27 -2.71 -12.31
N SER A 103 -10.56 -2.41 -12.12
CA SER A 103 -11.34 -1.61 -13.08
C SER A 103 -10.96 -0.13 -13.06
N THR A 104 -10.38 0.36 -11.96
CA THR A 104 -9.87 1.73 -11.85
C THR A 104 -8.50 1.81 -12.48
N GLN A 105 -8.48 2.18 -13.76
CA GLN A 105 -7.27 2.48 -14.52
C GLN A 105 -7.19 4.00 -14.73
N THR A 106 -5.99 4.55 -14.64
CA THR A 106 -5.81 6.00 -14.66
C THR A 106 -4.48 6.36 -15.31
N ALA A 107 -4.55 7.20 -16.34
CA ALA A 107 -3.39 7.88 -16.90
C ALA A 107 -2.74 8.80 -15.86
N GLY A 108 -1.41 8.84 -15.86
CA GLY A 108 -0.58 9.59 -14.94
C GLY A 108 -0.53 11.10 -15.15
N ASN A 109 0.53 11.72 -14.64
CA ASN A 109 0.78 13.16 -14.62
C ASN A 109 -0.30 13.97 -13.87
N LYS A 110 -0.94 13.38 -12.85
CA LYS A 110 -2.00 14.05 -12.10
C LYS A 110 -2.16 13.51 -10.69
N TYR A 111 -2.80 14.32 -9.86
CA TYR A 111 -3.32 13.87 -8.58
C TYR A 111 -4.69 13.21 -8.74
N ILE A 112 -4.92 12.17 -7.95
CA ILE A 112 -6.23 11.56 -7.76
C ILE A 112 -6.52 11.37 -6.28
N THR A 113 -7.79 11.27 -5.92
CA THR A 113 -8.22 10.88 -4.58
C THR A 113 -8.80 9.49 -4.65
N VAL A 114 -8.29 8.57 -3.82
CA VAL A 114 -8.75 7.18 -3.77
C VAL A 114 -9.21 6.78 -2.36
N PRO A 115 -10.13 5.82 -2.23
CA PRO A 115 -10.43 5.19 -0.96
C PRO A 115 -9.17 4.56 -0.34
N ALA A 116 -9.01 4.73 0.96
CA ALA A 116 -7.88 4.21 1.72
C ALA A 116 -8.33 3.62 3.07
N PRO A 117 -9.33 2.72 3.11
CA PRO A 117 -9.74 2.09 4.36
C PRO A 117 -8.63 1.18 4.91
N ILE A 118 -8.72 0.83 6.20
CA ILE A 118 -7.79 -0.10 6.84
C ILE A 118 -7.68 -1.40 6.02
N GLY A 119 -6.45 -1.80 5.70
CA GLY A 119 -6.17 -2.99 4.90
C GLY A 119 -6.13 -2.77 3.37
N GLN A 120 -6.45 -1.56 2.88
CA GLN A 120 -6.33 -1.18 1.48
C GLN A 120 -5.56 0.15 1.33
N PRO A 121 -4.26 0.19 1.69
CA PRO A 121 -3.45 1.40 1.50
C PRO A 121 -3.39 1.78 0.02
N PRO A 122 -3.28 3.06 -0.37
CA PRO A 122 -3.16 3.44 -1.76
C PRO A 122 -1.94 2.79 -2.44
N VAL A 123 -2.20 1.83 -3.31
CA VAL A 123 -1.20 1.08 -4.07
C VAL A 123 -1.66 0.97 -5.51
N PHE A 124 -0.76 1.29 -6.43
CA PHE A 124 -1.00 1.22 -7.86
C PHE A 124 0.09 0.40 -8.52
N TYR A 125 -0.23 -0.32 -9.57
CA TYR A 125 0.77 -0.97 -10.41
C TYR A 125 0.74 -0.45 -11.84
N GLN A 126 1.89 -0.46 -12.51
CA GLN A 126 1.96 -0.14 -13.94
C GLN A 126 1.16 -1.15 -14.76
N LYS A 127 0.27 -0.68 -15.63
CA LYS A 127 -0.61 -1.52 -16.47
C LYS A 127 0.17 -2.53 -17.32
N THR A 128 1.37 -2.18 -17.75
CA THR A 128 2.27 -2.99 -18.57
C THR A 128 3.16 -3.94 -17.76
N SER A 129 3.04 -3.97 -16.43
CA SER A 129 3.89 -4.82 -15.60
C SER A 129 3.71 -6.31 -15.96
N PRO A 130 4.82 -7.06 -16.10
CA PRO A 130 4.77 -8.51 -16.29
C PRO A 130 4.18 -9.25 -15.07
N TYR A 131 4.08 -8.59 -13.92
CA TYR A 131 3.50 -9.14 -12.69
C TYR A 131 2.02 -8.79 -12.50
N SER A 132 1.37 -8.18 -13.50
CA SER A 132 -0.05 -7.77 -13.45
C SER A 132 -0.99 -8.91 -13.05
N ALA A 133 -0.73 -10.15 -13.46
CA ALA A 133 -1.52 -11.32 -13.03
C ALA A 133 -1.43 -11.56 -11.52
N THR A 134 -0.25 -11.42 -10.92
CA THR A 134 -0.04 -11.53 -9.47
C THR A 134 -0.74 -10.39 -8.73
N PHE A 135 -0.63 -9.15 -9.22
CA PHE A 135 -1.31 -7.99 -8.63
C PHE A 135 -2.84 -8.12 -8.71
N ASN A 136 -3.37 -8.62 -9.82
CA ASN A 136 -4.78 -8.97 -9.98
C ASN A 136 -5.22 -10.09 -9.04
N ALA A 137 -4.34 -11.01 -8.67
CA ALA A 137 -4.68 -12.05 -7.69
C ALA A 137 -4.73 -11.49 -6.26
N VAL A 138 -3.88 -10.50 -5.94
CA VAL A 138 -3.89 -9.81 -4.64
C VAL A 138 -5.22 -9.08 -4.41
N SER A 139 -5.79 -8.45 -5.45
CA SER A 139 -7.07 -7.73 -5.35
C SER A 139 -8.24 -8.62 -4.93
N LYS A 140 -8.14 -9.93 -5.15
CA LYS A 140 -9.17 -10.94 -4.85
C LYS A 140 -9.11 -11.43 -3.40
N ILE A 141 -8.12 -11.04 -2.61
CA ILE A 141 -8.03 -11.44 -1.20
C ILE A 141 -9.11 -10.67 -0.41
N PRO A 142 -10.05 -11.37 0.24
CA PRO A 142 -11.18 -10.75 0.90
C PRO A 142 -10.73 -9.81 2.03
N LEU A 143 -11.50 -8.76 2.27
CA LEU A 143 -11.29 -7.86 3.41
C LEU A 143 -11.72 -8.55 4.70
N VAL A 144 -11.05 -8.18 5.80
CA VAL A 144 -11.51 -8.51 7.14
C VAL A 144 -12.47 -7.39 7.57
N PRO A 145 -13.76 -7.69 7.82
CA PRO A 145 -14.73 -6.66 8.17
C PRO A 145 -14.37 -6.05 9.54
N PRO A 146 -14.62 -4.74 9.74
CA PRO A 146 -14.45 -4.14 11.05
C PRO A 146 -15.36 -4.83 12.08
N PRO A 147 -14.95 -4.89 13.36
CA PRO A 147 -15.84 -5.40 14.41
C PRO A 147 -17.10 -4.52 14.48
N PRO A 148 -18.27 -5.11 14.82
CA PRO A 148 -19.48 -4.32 15.00
C PRO A 148 -19.24 -3.24 16.05
N THR A 149 -19.66 -2.00 15.75
CA THR A 149 -19.57 -0.88 16.70
C THR A 149 -20.41 -1.20 17.92
N THR A 150 -19.75 -1.62 18.99
CA THR A 150 -20.36 -1.73 20.31
C THR A 150 -20.43 -0.32 20.86
N ASN A 151 -21.61 0.31 20.77
CA ASN A 151 -21.93 1.44 21.64
C ASN A 151 -22.04 0.88 23.07
N GLN A 152 -20.91 0.76 23.77
CA GLN A 152 -20.90 0.62 25.22
C GLN A 152 -20.14 1.79 25.83
N PRO A 153 -20.76 2.59 26.71
CA PRO A 153 -20.06 3.61 27.46
C PRO A 153 -19.00 2.93 28.33
N SER A 154 -17.76 3.38 28.19
CA SER A 154 -16.66 3.02 29.08
C SER A 154 -16.98 3.56 30.49
N THR A 155 -17.64 2.75 31.32
CA THR A 155 -17.56 2.90 32.77
C THR A 155 -16.21 2.37 33.24
N LYS A 156 -15.18 3.21 33.12
CA LYS A 156 -14.06 3.11 34.06
C LYS A 156 -14.46 3.91 35.30
N ALA A 157 -14.91 3.18 36.33
CA ALA A 157 -15.00 3.69 37.69
C ALA A 157 -13.57 3.74 38.30
N PRO A 158 -13.36 4.56 39.35
CA PRO A 158 -12.10 5.26 39.65
C PRO A 158 -10.95 4.37 40.14
#